data_AF-A0A0C1IFL6-F1
#
_entry.id   AF-A0A0C1IFL6-F1
#
_cell.length_a   1.000
_cell.length_b   1.000
_cell.length_c   1.000
_cell.angle_alpha   90.00
_cell.angle_beta   90.00
_cell.angle_gamma   90.00
#
_symmetry.space_group_name_H-M   'P 1'
#
loop_
_entity.id
_entity.type
_entity.pdbx_description
1 polymer ?
#
loop_
_entity_poly.entity_id
_entity_poly.type
_entity_poly.pdbx_seq_one_letter_code
_entity_poly.pdbx_strand_id
1 'polypeptide(L)'
;MQKMKRLFVGWMTMLVGLVLTQKASGQRFDWRSRIDEVVHLADSLSLLSQQTFHINKFTKNDRSVRETWHYTLHNGRVIIFEVHYFVDSTEYIEVYYLDRDHVVCMEQYAILNPHLDDDRILWGEVGFFQGDARRQYVTMGNPDHETGTMSEWNALNRFKGRYRELLANRPLLEKDRKGPIFGP
;
A
#
# COMPACT_ATOMS: atom_id res chain seq x y z
N MET A 1 34.42 -44.11 47.89
CA MET A 1 33.60 -42.87 47.94
C MET A 1 33.78 -41.92 46.75
N GLN A 2 34.30 -42.39 45.60
CA GLN A 2 34.65 -41.52 44.45
C GLN A 2 33.82 -41.80 43.18
N LYS A 3 33.15 -42.96 43.10
CA LYS A 3 32.25 -43.33 41.98
C LYS A 3 30.87 -42.66 42.03
N MET A 4 30.34 -42.37 43.23
CA MET A 4 29.02 -41.71 43.37
C MET A 4 29.00 -40.23 42.97
N LYS A 5 30.13 -39.52 43.04
CA LYS A 5 30.20 -38.09 42.66
C LYS A 5 30.15 -37.87 41.15
N ARG A 6 30.56 -38.85 40.33
CA ARG A 6 30.58 -38.71 38.86
C ARG A 6 29.21 -38.90 38.21
N LEU A 7 28.32 -39.68 38.84
CA LEU A 7 26.95 -39.89 38.35
C LEU A 7 26.04 -38.67 38.58
N PHE A 8 26.22 -37.95 39.69
CA PHE A 8 25.41 -36.76 39.99
C PHE A 8 25.74 -35.56 39.09
N VAL A 9 27.02 -35.38 38.74
CA VAL A 9 27.46 -34.28 37.85
C VAL A 9 26.99 -34.51 36.40
N GLY A 10 26.94 -35.77 35.95
CA GLY A 10 26.45 -36.11 34.59
C GLY A 10 24.95 -35.89 34.38
N TRP A 11 24.14 -35.98 35.45
CA TRP A 11 22.70 -35.72 35.38
C TRP A 11 22.36 -34.24 35.52
N MET A 12 23.18 -33.47 36.24
CA MET A 12 22.99 -32.03 36.40
C MET A 12 23.35 -31.25 35.12
N THR A 13 24.30 -31.74 34.33
CA THR A 13 24.61 -31.16 33.00
C THR A 13 23.55 -31.49 31.93
N MET A 14 22.82 -32.60 32.08
CA MET A 14 21.73 -32.96 31.15
C MET A 14 20.48 -32.10 31.36
N LEU A 15 20.19 -31.69 32.60
CA LEU A 15 19.06 -30.80 32.94
C LEU A 15 19.32 -29.33 32.56
N VAL A 16 20.57 -28.86 32.58
CA VAL A 16 20.93 -27.51 32.11
C VAL A 16 20.91 -27.42 30.57
N GLY A 17 21.15 -28.52 29.85
CA GLY A 17 21.03 -28.58 28.39
C GLY A 17 19.59 -28.56 27.87
N LEU A 18 18.61 -28.96 28.69
CA LEU A 18 17.20 -29.12 28.25
C LEU A 18 16.36 -27.84 28.39
N VAL A 19 16.84 -26.82 29.10
CA VAL A 19 16.13 -25.55 29.29
C VAL A 19 16.42 -24.53 28.17
N LEU A 20 17.41 -24.80 27.32
CA LEU A 20 17.78 -23.91 26.20
C LEU A 20 16.99 -24.14 24.91
N THR A 21 16.11 -25.15 24.86
CA THR A 21 15.11 -25.25 23.80
C THR A 21 13.83 -24.54 24.21
N GLN A 22 13.93 -23.28 24.63
CA GLN A 22 12.81 -22.37 24.48
C GLN A 22 12.59 -22.27 22.99
N LYS A 23 11.57 -22.98 22.50
CA LYS A 23 11.02 -22.76 21.17
C LYS A 23 10.61 -21.29 21.13
N ALA A 24 11.49 -20.46 20.62
CA ALA A 24 11.09 -19.24 19.96
C ALA A 24 10.23 -19.69 18.79
N SER A 25 8.93 -19.90 19.04
CA SER A 25 7.92 -19.71 18.02
C SER A 25 7.97 -18.22 17.70
N GLY A 26 9.01 -17.83 16.95
CA GLY A 26 9.01 -16.57 16.23
C GLY A 26 7.77 -16.65 15.38
N GLN A 27 6.74 -15.95 15.81
CA GLN A 27 5.54 -15.72 15.04
C GLN A 27 6.07 -15.09 13.76
N ARG A 28 6.22 -15.90 12.71
CA ARG A 28 6.68 -15.44 11.40
C ARG A 28 5.69 -14.33 11.05
N PHE A 29 6.16 -13.09 11.09
CA PHE A 29 5.33 -11.94 10.78
C PHE A 29 4.89 -12.11 9.33
N ASP A 30 3.67 -12.61 9.14
CA ASP A 30 3.13 -12.84 7.81
C ASP A 30 2.72 -11.49 7.25
N TRP A 31 3.55 -10.98 6.35
CA TRP A 31 3.31 -9.71 5.71
C TRP A 31 1.99 -9.70 4.95
N ARG A 32 1.48 -10.86 4.49
CA ARG A 32 0.19 -10.95 3.79
C ARG A 32 -0.97 -10.64 4.71
N SER A 33 -1.05 -11.31 5.85
CA SER A 33 -2.12 -11.06 6.84
C SER A 33 -2.18 -9.60 7.27
N ARG A 34 -1.02 -8.95 7.44
CA ARG A 34 -0.97 -7.51 7.73
C ARG A 34 -1.56 -6.68 6.60
N ILE A 35 -1.23 -6.97 5.35
CA ILE A 35 -1.77 -6.23 4.21
C ILE A 35 -3.27 -6.45 4.11
N ASP A 36 -3.75 -7.69 4.25
CA ASP A 36 -5.17 -8.03 4.22
C ASP A 36 -5.95 -7.25 5.28
N GLU A 37 -5.42 -7.15 6.50
CA GLU A 37 -6.01 -6.34 7.58
C GLU A 37 -6.08 -4.85 7.21
N VAL A 38 -5.02 -4.29 6.63
CA VAL A 38 -4.99 -2.87 6.22
C VAL A 38 -5.98 -2.60 5.08
N VAL A 39 -6.03 -3.47 4.07
CA VAL A 39 -6.96 -3.36 2.93
C VAL A 39 -8.40 -3.45 3.44
N HIS A 40 -8.72 -4.47 4.23
CA HIS A 40 -10.08 -4.63 4.78
C HIS A 40 -10.52 -3.43 5.63
N LEU A 41 -9.63 -2.91 6.48
CA LEU A 41 -9.91 -1.71 7.29
C LEU A 41 -10.13 -0.49 6.38
N ALA A 42 -9.29 -0.31 5.37
CA ALA A 42 -9.37 0.81 4.45
C ALA A 42 -10.66 0.79 3.62
N ASP A 43 -11.03 -0.35 3.05
CA ASP A 43 -12.27 -0.50 2.27
C ASP A 43 -13.51 -0.27 3.16
N SER A 44 -13.46 -0.76 4.40
CA SER A 44 -14.57 -0.54 5.35
C SER A 44 -14.74 0.94 5.69
N LEU A 45 -13.65 1.69 5.81
CA LEU A 45 -13.68 3.11 6.16
C LEU A 45 -13.92 4.02 4.95
N SER A 46 -13.45 3.66 3.76
CA SER A 46 -13.66 4.45 2.55
C SER A 46 -15.14 4.57 2.21
N LEU A 47 -15.93 3.52 2.44
CA LEU A 47 -17.38 3.56 2.31
C LEU A 47 -18.06 4.61 3.23
N LEU A 48 -17.40 5.04 4.30
CA LEU A 48 -17.99 5.90 5.33
C LEU A 48 -17.46 7.34 5.32
N SER A 49 -16.18 7.54 5.02
CA SER A 49 -15.50 8.83 5.25
C SER A 49 -14.59 9.30 4.12
N GLN A 50 -14.85 8.82 2.89
CA GLN A 50 -14.13 9.26 1.70
C GLN A 50 -14.35 10.76 1.45
N GLN A 51 -13.25 11.46 1.25
CA GLN A 51 -13.19 12.86 0.84
C GLN A 51 -12.76 12.96 -0.62
N THR A 52 -13.29 13.95 -1.33
CA THR A 52 -13.06 14.10 -2.78
C THR A 52 -12.58 15.49 -3.14
N PHE A 53 -11.62 15.59 -4.05
CA PHE A 53 -11.25 16.84 -4.71
C PHE A 53 -10.82 16.59 -6.17
N HIS A 54 -10.60 17.66 -6.93
CA HIS A 54 -10.19 17.55 -8.33
C HIS A 54 -8.94 18.39 -8.61
N ILE A 55 -8.08 17.89 -9.50
CA ILE A 55 -6.94 18.63 -10.05
C ILE A 55 -7.07 18.65 -11.56
N ASN A 56 -6.94 19.83 -12.18
CA ASN A 56 -6.79 19.96 -13.62
C ASN A 56 -5.30 20.07 -13.97
N LYS A 57 -4.84 19.23 -14.89
CA LYS A 57 -3.46 19.18 -15.37
C LYS A 57 -3.43 19.23 -16.89
N PHE A 58 -2.24 19.49 -17.43
CA PHE A 58 -1.98 19.38 -18.86
C PHE A 58 -1.02 18.21 -19.10
N THR A 59 -1.32 17.41 -20.12
CA THR A 59 -0.42 16.35 -20.61
C THR A 59 0.75 16.97 -21.38
N LYS A 60 1.74 16.16 -21.76
CA LYS A 60 2.86 16.61 -22.60
C LYS A 60 2.43 17.17 -23.96
N ASN A 61 1.24 16.81 -24.42
CA ASN A 61 0.65 17.28 -25.68
C ASN A 61 -0.34 18.43 -25.46
N ASP A 62 -0.24 19.13 -24.32
CA ASP A 62 -1.08 20.27 -23.93
C ASP A 62 -2.58 19.94 -23.82
N ARG A 63 -2.94 18.65 -23.74
CA ARG A 63 -4.33 18.24 -23.48
C ARG A 63 -4.64 18.39 -22.01
N SER A 64 -5.77 19.01 -21.68
CA SER A 64 -6.24 19.08 -20.30
C SER A 64 -6.75 17.72 -19.84
N VAL A 65 -6.32 17.30 -18.65
CA VAL A 65 -6.78 16.10 -17.96
C VAL A 65 -7.28 16.54 -16.60
N ARG A 66 -8.54 16.18 -16.31
CA ARG A 66 -9.10 16.34 -14.98
C ARG A 66 -8.91 15.04 -14.22
N GLU A 67 -8.21 15.14 -13.11
CA GLU A 67 -8.08 14.05 -12.15
C GLU A 67 -9.12 14.25 -11.03
N THR A 68 -9.81 13.17 -10.68
CA THR A 68 -10.66 13.08 -9.49
C THR A 68 -9.92 12.25 -8.45
N TRP A 69 -9.78 12.83 -7.27
CA TRP A 69 -9.03 12.25 -6.17
C TRP A 69 -9.99 11.91 -5.05
N HIS A 70 -9.88 10.68 -4.55
CA HIS A 70 -10.60 10.23 -3.36
C HIS A 70 -9.59 9.85 -2.29
N TYR A 71 -9.86 10.16 -1.02
CA TYR A 71 -9.00 9.71 0.07
C TYR A 71 -9.77 9.53 1.38
N THR A 72 -9.24 8.65 2.22
CA THR A 72 -9.83 8.33 3.52
C THR A 72 -8.80 8.52 4.62
N LEU A 73 -9.23 9.15 5.71
CA LEU A 73 -8.43 9.29 6.91
C LEU A 73 -8.83 8.32 8.00
N HIS A 74 -7.84 7.80 8.70
CA HIS A 74 -8.00 7.12 9.96
C HIS A 74 -6.95 7.63 10.96
N ASN A 75 -7.40 8.06 12.14
CA ASN A 75 -6.54 8.66 13.16
C ASN A 75 -5.65 9.81 12.63
N GLY A 76 -6.21 10.63 11.72
CA GLY A 76 -5.52 11.78 11.13
C GLY A 76 -4.41 11.43 10.12
N ARG A 77 -4.38 10.18 9.64
CA ARG A 77 -3.46 9.70 8.60
C ARG A 77 -4.24 9.17 7.41
N VAL A 78 -3.70 9.33 6.21
CA VAL A 78 -4.27 8.72 5.01
C VAL A 78 -4.03 7.22 5.08
N ILE A 79 -5.09 6.43 4.89
CA ILE A 79 -5.00 4.96 4.85
C ILE A 79 -5.33 4.38 3.48
N ILE A 80 -6.10 5.11 2.67
CA ILE A 80 -6.31 4.81 1.26
C ILE A 80 -6.52 6.11 0.49
N PHE A 81 -6.02 6.15 -0.74
CA PHE A 81 -6.43 7.15 -1.71
C PHE A 81 -6.48 6.58 -3.12
N GLU A 82 -7.34 7.17 -3.93
CA GLU A 82 -7.63 6.77 -5.30
C GLU A 82 -7.50 7.98 -6.23
N VAL A 83 -7.05 7.75 -7.46
CA VAL A 83 -6.94 8.77 -8.50
C VAL A 83 -7.56 8.23 -9.78
N HIS A 84 -8.60 8.91 -10.24
CA HIS A 84 -9.31 8.61 -11.48
C HIS A 84 -9.02 9.71 -12.49
N TYR A 85 -8.67 9.35 -13.71
CA TYR A 85 -8.51 10.32 -14.79
C TYR A 85 -8.74 9.69 -16.15
N PHE A 86 -9.24 10.51 -17.08
CA PHE A 86 -9.53 10.07 -18.44
C PHE A 86 -8.50 10.63 -19.41
N VAL A 87 -8.05 9.78 -20.33
CA VAL A 87 -7.30 10.19 -21.52
C VAL A 87 -7.96 9.53 -22.71
N ASP A 88 -8.49 10.36 -23.62
CA ASP A 88 -9.25 9.93 -24.79
C ASP A 88 -10.44 9.04 -24.38
N SER A 89 -10.44 7.75 -24.74
CA SER A 89 -11.49 6.77 -24.37
C SER A 89 -11.10 5.84 -23.23
N THR A 90 -9.98 6.10 -22.55
CA THR A 90 -9.46 5.22 -21.51
C THR A 90 -9.55 5.89 -20.15
N GLU A 91 -10.20 5.22 -19.20
CA GLU A 91 -10.12 5.55 -17.78
C GLU A 91 -8.86 4.92 -17.18
N TYR A 92 -8.11 5.72 -16.44
CA TYR A 92 -7.04 5.24 -15.60
C TYR A 92 -7.45 5.40 -14.14
N ILE A 93 -7.31 4.31 -13.40
CA ILE A 93 -7.60 4.22 -11.97
C ILE A 93 -6.30 3.83 -11.27
N GLU A 94 -5.95 4.56 -10.22
CA GLU A 94 -4.86 4.22 -9.33
C GLU A 94 -5.37 4.18 -7.89
N VAL A 95 -5.13 3.09 -7.19
CA VAL A 95 -5.52 2.90 -5.78
C VAL A 95 -4.28 2.63 -4.94
N TYR A 96 -4.19 3.28 -3.78
CA TYR A 96 -3.04 3.19 -2.90
C TYR A 96 -3.49 2.96 -1.47
N TYR A 97 -3.15 1.79 -0.92
CA TYR A 97 -3.38 1.44 0.47
C TYR A 97 -2.13 1.71 1.30
N LEU A 98 -2.29 2.38 2.44
CA LEU A 98 -1.19 2.88 3.26
C LEU A 98 -1.22 2.33 4.69
N ASP A 99 -0.05 1.95 5.18
CA ASP A 99 0.21 1.71 6.60
C ASP A 99 1.29 2.71 7.07
N ARG A 100 0.91 3.65 7.94
CA ARG A 100 1.80 4.70 8.48
C ARG A 100 2.60 5.45 7.40
N ASP A 101 1.90 5.98 6.40
CA ASP A 101 2.50 6.73 5.27
C ASP A 101 3.35 5.88 4.30
N HIS A 102 3.45 4.56 4.51
CA HIS A 102 4.08 3.65 3.58
C HIS A 102 3.04 2.92 2.75
N VAL A 103 3.28 2.78 1.45
CA VAL A 103 2.43 1.99 0.58
C VAL A 103 2.58 0.50 0.90
N VAL A 104 1.45 -0.18 1.02
CA VAL A 104 1.38 -1.63 1.28
C VAL A 104 0.68 -2.39 0.16
N CYS A 105 -0.28 -1.75 -0.53
CA CYS A 105 -0.87 -2.26 -1.75
C CYS A 105 -1.03 -1.10 -2.75
N MET A 106 -0.76 -1.38 -4.01
CA MET A 106 -1.03 -0.48 -5.14
C MET A 106 -1.85 -1.22 -6.17
N GLU A 107 -2.88 -0.59 -6.68
CA GLU A 107 -3.66 -1.09 -7.80
C GLU A 107 -3.65 -0.06 -8.90
N GLN A 108 -3.51 -0.51 -10.14
CA GLN A 108 -3.58 0.34 -11.30
C GLN A 108 -4.35 -0.36 -12.39
N TYR A 109 -5.26 0.37 -13.02
CA TYR A 109 -6.10 -0.15 -14.08
C TYR A 109 -6.15 0.87 -15.21
N ALA A 110 -6.11 0.35 -16.43
CA ALA A 110 -6.51 1.04 -17.64
C ALA A 110 -7.75 0.33 -18.17
N ILE A 111 -8.89 1.02 -18.10
CA ILE A 111 -10.19 0.49 -18.49
C ILE A 111 -10.62 1.25 -19.73
N LEU A 112 -10.96 0.53 -20.80
CA LEU A 112 -11.55 1.17 -21.96
C LEU A 112 -12.96 1.61 -21.56
N ASN A 113 -13.19 2.93 -21.49
CA ASN A 113 -14.51 3.46 -21.19
C ASN A 113 -15.42 3.24 -22.40
N PRO A 114 -16.43 2.38 -22.29
CA PRO A 114 -17.32 2.09 -23.39
C PRO A 114 -18.55 2.98 -23.20
N HIS A 115 -18.72 3.98 -24.06
CA HIS A 115 -20.09 4.43 -24.36
C HIS A 115 -20.93 3.29 -25.04
N LEU A 116 -20.53 2.01 -24.94
CA LEU A 116 -20.88 0.85 -25.80
C LEU A 116 -20.77 -0.53 -25.09
N ASP A 117 -21.16 -0.68 -23.82
CA ASP A 117 -21.44 -1.98 -23.17
C ASP A 117 -20.28 -3.01 -22.96
N ASP A 118 -19.00 -2.65 -23.06
CA ASP A 118 -17.88 -3.59 -22.79
C ASP A 118 -16.82 -2.96 -21.87
N ASP A 119 -17.00 -3.10 -20.55
CA ASP A 119 -16.06 -2.65 -19.50
C ASP A 119 -14.79 -3.53 -19.51
N ARG A 120 -14.02 -3.40 -20.58
CA ARG A 120 -12.84 -4.21 -20.79
C ARG A 120 -11.64 -3.60 -20.08
N ILE A 121 -11.10 -4.33 -19.12
CA ILE A 121 -9.77 -4.05 -18.57
C ILE A 121 -8.75 -4.28 -19.69
N LEU A 122 -8.17 -3.19 -20.20
CA LEU A 122 -7.09 -3.24 -21.18
C LEU A 122 -5.81 -3.76 -20.52
N TRP A 123 -5.54 -3.24 -19.32
CA TRP A 123 -4.39 -3.59 -18.50
C TRP A 123 -4.70 -3.30 -17.03
N GLY A 124 -4.14 -4.12 -16.13
CA GLY A 124 -4.09 -3.79 -14.72
C GLY A 124 -2.96 -4.48 -13.99
N GLU A 125 -2.54 -3.89 -12.88
CA GLU A 125 -1.50 -4.42 -12.00
C GLU A 125 -1.88 -4.17 -10.54
N VAL A 126 -1.78 -5.21 -9.71
CA VAL A 126 -1.88 -5.12 -8.26
C VAL A 126 -0.53 -5.51 -7.66
N GLY A 127 0.08 -4.62 -6.89
CA GLY A 127 1.39 -4.81 -6.27
C GLY A 127 1.31 -4.74 -4.75
N PHE A 128 1.97 -5.67 -4.07
CA PHE A 128 2.02 -5.77 -2.61
C PHE A 128 3.43 -5.47 -2.09
N PHE A 129 3.52 -4.62 -1.06
CA PHE A 129 4.77 -4.03 -0.60
C PHE A 129 5.05 -4.30 0.88
N GLN A 130 6.32 -4.52 1.19
CA GLN A 130 6.82 -4.56 2.55
C GLN A 130 7.96 -3.54 2.70
N GLY A 131 7.63 -2.36 3.22
CA GLY A 131 8.51 -1.21 3.15
C GLY A 131 8.62 -0.74 1.70
N ASP A 132 9.83 -0.48 1.24
CA ASP A 132 10.09 -0.10 -0.16
C ASP A 132 10.16 -1.34 -1.10
N ALA A 133 10.08 -2.56 -0.56
CA ALA A 133 10.23 -3.78 -1.36
C ALA A 133 8.89 -4.32 -1.90
N ARG A 134 8.72 -4.46 -3.23
CA ARG A 134 7.58 -5.17 -3.84
C ARG A 134 7.75 -6.68 -3.68
N ARG A 135 6.90 -7.29 -2.87
CA ARG A 135 6.96 -8.72 -2.53
C ARG A 135 6.23 -9.60 -3.53
N GLN A 136 5.12 -9.12 -4.03
CA GLN A 136 4.26 -9.85 -4.94
C GLN A 136 3.56 -8.85 -5.85
N TYR A 137 3.24 -9.29 -7.07
CA TYR A 137 2.34 -8.55 -7.94
C TYR A 137 1.51 -9.51 -8.78
N VAL A 138 0.40 -9.02 -9.28
CA VAL A 138 -0.51 -9.71 -10.19
C VAL A 138 -0.81 -8.75 -11.34
N THR A 139 -0.79 -9.25 -12.57
CA THR A 139 -1.16 -8.47 -13.75
C THR A 139 -2.40 -9.07 -14.41
N MET A 140 -3.17 -8.22 -15.06
CA MET A 140 -4.38 -8.58 -15.81
C MET A 140 -4.47 -7.77 -17.11
N GLY A 141 -5.25 -8.26 -18.07
CA GLY A 141 -5.33 -7.68 -19.41
C GLY A 141 -4.11 -8.01 -20.27
N ASN A 142 -3.86 -7.20 -21.30
CA ASN A 142 -2.73 -7.38 -22.20
C ASN A 142 -1.56 -6.47 -21.80
N PRO A 143 -0.46 -7.01 -21.21
CA PRO A 143 0.69 -6.22 -20.78
C PRO A 143 1.54 -5.69 -21.94
N ASP A 144 1.29 -6.11 -23.19
CA ASP A 144 2.03 -5.66 -24.39
C ASP A 144 1.58 -4.28 -24.89
N HIS A 145 0.49 -3.70 -24.37
CA HIS A 145 0.27 -2.27 -24.51
C HIS A 145 1.37 -1.54 -23.74
N GLU A 146 1.88 -0.43 -24.28
CA GLU A 146 3.08 0.35 -23.90
C GLU A 146 3.29 0.68 -22.39
N THR A 147 2.36 0.30 -21.52
CA THR A 147 2.37 0.32 -20.06
C THR A 147 2.91 -0.97 -19.43
N GLY A 148 3.97 -1.55 -19.98
CA GLY A 148 4.58 -2.79 -19.49
C GLY A 148 4.74 -2.85 -17.97
N THR A 149 4.75 -4.07 -17.40
CA THR A 149 4.86 -4.35 -15.94
C THR A 149 5.70 -3.30 -15.24
N MET A 150 5.11 -2.59 -14.28
CA MET A 150 5.81 -1.52 -13.61
C MET A 150 7.02 -2.12 -12.89
N SER A 151 8.20 -1.55 -13.12
CA SER A 151 9.33 -1.85 -12.24
C SER A 151 9.00 -1.38 -10.83
N GLU A 152 9.54 -2.07 -9.83
CA GLU A 152 9.38 -1.72 -8.41
C GLU A 152 9.77 -0.25 -8.14
N TRP A 153 10.85 0.22 -8.77
CA TRP A 153 11.29 1.61 -8.70
C TRP A 153 10.27 2.57 -9.31
N ASN A 154 9.67 2.24 -10.46
CA ASN A 154 8.61 3.04 -11.07
C ASN A 154 7.38 3.11 -10.16
N ALA A 155 6.99 2.00 -9.53
CA ALA A 155 5.83 1.92 -8.66
C ALA A 155 5.98 2.83 -7.44
N LEU A 156 7.11 2.72 -6.74
CA LEU A 156 7.40 3.58 -5.59
C LEU A 156 7.50 5.06 -5.93
N ASN A 157 8.12 5.41 -7.06
CA ASN A 157 8.23 6.81 -7.46
C ASN A 157 6.87 7.40 -7.82
N ARG A 158 6.02 6.61 -8.49
CA ARG A 158 4.64 7.01 -8.77
C ARG A 158 3.88 7.25 -7.47
N PHE A 159 3.95 6.31 -6.52
CA PHE A 159 3.37 6.48 -5.19
C PHE A 159 3.87 7.77 -4.51
N LYS A 160 5.19 7.96 -4.41
CA LYS A 160 5.79 9.14 -3.75
C LYS A 160 5.34 10.45 -4.40
N GLY A 161 5.21 10.47 -5.73
CA GLY A 161 4.66 11.60 -6.48
C GLY A 161 3.20 11.87 -6.13
N ARG A 162 2.35 10.85 -6.31
CA ARG A 162 0.91 10.94 -6.02
C ARG A 162 0.62 11.32 -4.57
N TYR A 163 1.34 10.72 -3.61
CA TYR A 163 1.15 11.02 -2.19
C TYR A 163 1.55 12.46 -1.84
N ARG A 164 2.63 12.99 -2.43
CA ARG A 164 3.01 14.39 -2.25
C ARG A 164 1.95 15.33 -2.82
N GLU A 165 1.39 15.01 -3.98
CA GLU A 165 0.31 15.80 -4.58
C GLU A 165 -0.96 15.78 -3.74
N LEU A 166 -1.34 14.61 -3.21
CA LEU A 166 -2.46 14.47 -2.27
C LEU A 166 -2.27 15.39 -1.07
N LEU A 167 -1.12 15.32 -0.41
CA LEU A 167 -0.84 16.13 0.77
C LEU A 167 -0.82 17.64 0.48
N ALA A 168 -0.44 18.04 -0.73
CA ALA A 168 -0.40 19.44 -1.14
C ALA A 168 -1.79 20.01 -1.49
N ASN A 169 -2.70 19.18 -2.01
CA ASN A 169 -3.98 19.63 -2.57
C ASN A 169 -5.21 19.26 -1.76
N ARG A 170 -5.10 18.34 -0.79
CA ARG A 170 -6.25 17.96 0.04
C ARG A 170 -6.88 19.20 0.71
N PRO A 171 -8.22 19.35 0.69
CA PRO A 171 -8.90 20.54 1.15
C PRO A 171 -8.48 20.99 2.56
N LEU A 172 -8.27 22.29 2.72
CA LEU A 172 -7.77 22.95 3.93
C LEU A 172 -8.70 22.84 5.17
N LEU A 173 -9.86 22.17 5.09
CA LEU A 173 -10.71 21.86 6.25
C LEU A 173 -9.94 21.09 7.35
N GLU A 174 -8.78 20.51 7.01
CA GLU A 174 -7.84 19.89 7.93
C GLU A 174 -6.68 20.78 8.40
N LYS A 175 -6.32 21.88 7.71
CA LYS A 175 -5.24 22.79 8.17
C LYS A 175 -5.62 23.57 9.42
N ASP A 176 -6.89 23.91 9.59
CA ASP A 176 -7.36 24.73 10.72
C ASP A 176 -7.68 23.91 11.99
N ARG A 177 -7.68 22.57 11.90
CA ARG A 177 -7.98 21.69 13.06
C ARG A 177 -6.76 21.23 13.85
N LYS A 178 -5.55 21.55 13.38
CA LYS A 178 -4.33 21.35 14.17
C LYS A 178 -3.68 22.71 14.36
N GLY A 179 -3.61 23.13 15.63
CA GLY A 179 -2.77 24.26 16.05
C GLY A 179 -1.33 24.13 15.53
N PRO A 180 -0.52 25.19 15.68
CA PRO A 180 0.71 25.38 14.93
C PRO A 180 1.64 24.17 15.07
N ILE A 181 1.85 23.45 13.97
CA ILE A 181 2.89 22.44 13.83
C ILE A 181 4.09 23.16 13.21
N PHE A 182 5.00 23.56 14.11
CA PHE A 182 6.31 24.21 13.91
C PHE A 182 6.34 25.74 13.80
N GLY A 183 6.82 26.36 14.88
CA GLY A 183 7.76 27.46 14.88
C GLY A 183 8.45 27.54 16.25
N PRO A 184 9.65 28.13 16.39
CA PRO A 184 10.76 28.22 15.42
C PRO A 184 11.61 26.93 15.37
#